data_AF-A0A8H3GQQ4-F1
#
_entry.id   AF-A0A8H3GQQ4-F1
#
_cell.length_a   1.000
_cell.length_b   1.000
_cell.length_c   1.000
_cell.angle_alpha   90.00
_cell.angle_beta   90.00
_cell.angle_gamma   90.00
#
_symmetry.space_group_name_H-M   'P 1'
#
loop_
_entity.id
_entity.type
_entity.pdbx_description
1 polymer ?
#
loop_
_entity_poly.entity_id
_entity_poly.type
_entity_poly.pdbx_seq_one_letter_code
_entity_poly.pdbx_strand_id
1 'polypeptide(L)'
;MNTTFEALTGDQWYFHPPSAGRAYAGQVAHWAHVSQLGLTFNYRKVGHDDSPCWISQPVLEGEYLGHKYFGYGTSKREAKEEVCRKMASSGNCVVGLTSI
;
A
#
# COMPACT_ATOMS: atom_id res chain seq x y z
N MET A 1 1.98 1.99 22.51
CA MET A 1 3.14 1.83 21.59
C MET A 1 2.66 2.28 20.23
N ASN A 2 3.34 3.24 19.59
CA ASN A 2 3.03 3.61 18.21
C ASN A 2 3.60 2.51 17.31
N THR A 3 2.78 1.50 16.99
CA THR A 3 3.09 0.46 16.01
C THR A 3 2.91 1.02 14.60
N THR A 4 3.65 2.06 14.28
CA THR A 4 3.62 2.65 12.94
C THR A 4 4.24 1.67 11.95
N PHE A 5 3.72 1.61 10.73
CA PHE A 5 4.28 0.82 9.62
C PHE A 5 5.79 1.01 9.40
N GLU A 6 6.31 2.20 9.75
CA GLU A 6 7.74 2.53 9.68
C GLU A 6 8.58 1.92 10.80
N ALA A 7 7.95 1.41 11.85
CA ALA A 7 8.59 0.70 12.94
C ALA A 7 8.68 -0.81 12.67
N LEU A 8 8.11 -1.32 11.57
CA LEU A 8 8.25 -2.72 11.20
C LEU A 8 9.72 -3.02 10.90
N THR A 9 10.26 -4.05 11.57
CA THR A 9 11.64 -4.50 11.40
C THR A 9 11.63 -5.99 11.03
N GLY A 10 12.58 -6.40 10.20
CA GLY A 10 12.65 -7.75 9.62
C GLY A 10 13.43 -7.73 8.31
N ASP A 11 13.41 -8.85 7.59
CA ASP A 11 14.06 -8.93 6.28
C ASP A 11 13.21 -8.19 5.24
N GLN A 12 13.83 -7.31 4.45
CA GLN A 12 13.09 -6.55 3.44
C GLN A 12 12.45 -7.47 2.40
N TRP A 13 11.18 -7.24 2.10
CA TRP A 13 10.50 -7.91 1.00
C TRP A 13 10.99 -7.36 -0.34
N TYR A 14 11.42 -8.26 -1.23
CA TYR A 14 11.90 -7.88 -2.55
C TYR A 14 10.73 -7.74 -3.54
N PHE A 15 10.49 -6.51 -3.98
CA PHE A 15 9.52 -6.20 -5.03
C PHE A 15 10.18 -6.17 -6.39
N HIS A 16 9.49 -6.72 -7.39
CA HIS A 16 9.92 -6.61 -8.78
C HIS A 16 9.30 -5.39 -9.44
N PRO A 17 10.02 -4.74 -10.38
CA PRO A 17 9.42 -3.73 -11.25
C PRO A 17 8.15 -4.24 -11.94
N PRO A 18 7.18 -3.35 -12.21
CA PRO A 18 5.94 -3.75 -12.83
C PRO A 18 6.20 -4.21 -14.27
N SER A 19 5.50 -5.26 -14.69
CA SER A 19 5.54 -5.80 -16.06
C SER A 19 4.13 -6.11 -16.55
N ALA A 20 3.99 -6.47 -17.83
CA ALA A 20 2.71 -6.87 -18.42
C ALA A 20 2.15 -8.12 -17.70
N GLY A 21 1.36 -7.90 -16.64
CA GLY A 21 0.79 -8.95 -15.78
C GLY A 21 1.26 -8.94 -14.33
N ARG A 22 2.25 -8.13 -13.96
CA ARG A 22 2.72 -7.99 -12.57
C ARG A 22 2.65 -6.53 -12.13
N ALA A 23 1.57 -6.20 -11.42
CA ALA A 23 1.37 -4.90 -10.80
C ALA A 23 1.88 -4.90 -9.34
N TYR A 24 2.24 -3.73 -8.80
CA TYR A 24 2.59 -3.60 -7.38
C TYR A 24 1.42 -3.98 -6.48
N ALA A 25 0.17 -3.71 -6.87
CA ALA A 25 -0.99 -4.09 -6.06
C ALA A 25 -1.06 -5.60 -5.77
N GLY A 26 -0.70 -6.45 -6.74
CA GLY A 26 -0.65 -7.90 -6.54
C GLY A 26 0.51 -8.30 -5.63
N GLN A 27 1.69 -7.71 -5.82
CA GLN A 27 2.88 -8.01 -5.03
C GLN A 27 2.73 -7.57 -3.56
N VAL A 28 2.17 -6.39 -3.31
CA VAL A 28 1.90 -5.87 -1.96
C VAL A 28 0.81 -6.69 -1.27
N ALA A 29 -0.25 -7.11 -1.99
CA ALA A 29 -1.25 -8.00 -1.42
C ALA A 29 -0.65 -9.35 -1.02
N HIS A 30 0.26 -9.89 -1.84
CA HIS A 30 0.97 -11.13 -1.52
C HIS A 30 1.88 -10.97 -0.29
N TRP A 31 2.67 -9.88 -0.23
CA TRP A 31 3.47 -9.55 0.95
C TRP A 31 2.61 -9.47 2.23
N ALA A 32 1.50 -8.73 2.20
CA ALA A 32 0.61 -8.61 3.36
C ALA A 32 0.05 -9.97 3.78
N HIS A 33 -0.34 -10.81 2.82
CA HIS A 33 -0.82 -12.16 3.09
C HIS A 33 0.25 -13.05 3.76
N VAL A 34 1.47 -13.09 3.21
CA VAL A 34 2.58 -13.89 3.77
C VAL A 34 3.00 -13.37 5.14
N SER A 35 2.95 -12.05 5.33
CA SER A 35 3.26 -11.39 6.62
C SER A 35 2.10 -11.45 7.61
N GLN A 36 0.97 -12.05 7.23
CA GLN A 36 -0.27 -12.12 8.03
C GLN A 36 -0.78 -10.74 8.50
N LEU A 37 -0.58 -9.72 7.68
CA LEU A 37 -1.02 -8.35 7.94
C LEU A 37 -2.36 -8.04 7.27
N GLY A 38 -3.28 -7.46 8.02
CA GLY A 38 -4.52 -6.87 7.55
C GLY A 38 -4.27 -5.56 6.79
N LEU A 39 -4.12 -5.65 5.47
CA LEU A 39 -4.02 -4.49 4.58
C LEU A 39 -5.36 -4.23 3.87
N THR A 40 -5.92 -3.04 4.09
CA THR A 40 -7.11 -2.55 3.39
C THR A 40 -6.86 -1.17 2.76
N PHE A 41 -7.78 -0.73 1.90
CA PHE A 41 -7.65 0.53 1.17
C PHE A 41 -8.96 1.29 1.23
N ASN A 42 -8.90 2.53 1.69
CA ASN A 42 -10.01 3.48 1.62
C ASN A 42 -9.92 4.29 0.34
N TYR A 43 -11.09 4.68 -0.21
CA TYR A 43 -11.18 5.41 -1.46
C TYR A 43 -12.06 6.64 -1.29
N ARG A 44 -11.61 7.76 -1.84
CA ARG A 44 -12.38 8.99 -1.92
C ARG A 44 -12.39 9.50 -3.35
N LYS A 45 -13.57 9.69 -3.93
CA LYS A 45 -13.73 10.42 -5.20
C LYS A 45 -13.40 11.88 -4.93
N VAL A 46 -12.55 12.46 -5.76
CA VAL A 46 -12.18 13.89 -5.74
C VAL A 46 -12.25 14.41 -7.17
N GLY A 47 -12.47 15.70 -7.36
CA GLY A 47 -12.62 16.28 -8.70
C GLY A 47 -14.06 16.28 -9.23
N HIS A 48 -14.25 16.94 -10.37
CA HIS A 48 -15.54 17.15 -11.00
C HIS A 48 -16.08 15.88 -11.65
N ASP A 49 -17.38 15.79 -11.88
CA ASP A 49 -17.98 14.59 -12.50
C ASP A 49 -17.46 14.31 -13.91
N ASP A 50 -17.09 15.36 -14.66
CA ASP A 50 -16.52 15.27 -16.01
C ASP A 50 -15.03 14.88 -16.01
N SER A 51 -14.37 14.87 -14.86
CA SER A 51 -12.96 14.51 -14.70
C SER A 51 -12.75 13.90 -13.32
N PRO A 52 -13.31 12.70 -13.09
CA PRO A 52 -13.28 12.08 -11.78
C PRO A 52 -11.86 11.64 -11.45
N CYS A 53 -11.38 12.06 -10.28
CA CYS A 53 -10.15 11.59 -9.69
C CYS A 53 -10.46 10.76 -8.44
N TRP A 54 -9.53 9.92 -8.04
CA TRP A 54 -9.63 9.07 -6.88
C TRP A 54 -8.39 9.21 -6.04
N ILE A 55 -8.60 9.30 -4.73
CA ILE A 55 -7.56 9.14 -3.72
C ILE A 55 -7.74 7.77 -3.09
N SER A 56 -6.65 7.00 -3.01
CA SER A 56 -6.58 5.76 -2.24
C SER A 56 -5.67 5.96 -1.03
N GLN A 57 -6.10 5.45 0.12
CA GLN A 57 -5.40 5.57 1.40
C GLN A 57 -5.22 4.16 1.99
N PRO A 58 -3.98 3.69 2.22
CA PRO A 58 -3.75 2.38 2.83
C PRO A 58 -4.03 2.42 4.33
N VAL A 59 -4.63 1.34 4.81
CA VAL A 59 -4.86 1.07 6.23
C VAL A 59 -4.25 -0.30 6.54
N LEU A 60 -3.29 -0.35 7.46
CA LEU A 60 -2.59 -1.56 7.87
C LEU A 60 -2.90 -1.81 9.34
N GLU A 61 -3.36 -3.01 9.70
CA GLU A 61 -3.77 -3.34 11.07
C GLU A 61 -4.78 -2.35 11.66
N GLY A 62 -5.67 -1.81 10.82
CA GLY A 62 -6.64 -0.78 11.22
C GLY A 62 -6.07 0.64 11.37
N GLU A 63 -4.76 0.83 11.18
CA GLU A 63 -4.10 2.14 11.26
C GLU A 63 -3.83 2.75 9.88
N TYR A 64 -4.07 4.05 9.76
CA TYR A 64 -3.71 4.80 8.56
C TYR A 64 -2.20 5.03 8.50
N LEU A 65 -1.58 4.70 7.36
CA LEU A 65 -0.13 4.88 7.18
C LEU A 65 0.29 6.35 6.97
N GLY A 66 -0.65 7.28 6.99
CA GLY A 66 -0.42 8.70 6.78
C GLY A 66 -0.37 9.11 5.31
N HIS A 67 -0.30 10.43 5.09
CA HIS A 67 -0.55 11.06 3.79
C HIS A 67 0.52 10.74 2.74
N LYS A 68 1.74 10.38 3.17
CA LYS A 68 2.84 10.09 2.25
C LYS A 68 2.58 8.87 1.36
N TYR A 69 1.78 7.93 1.83
CA TYR A 69 1.40 6.73 1.07
C TYR A 69 0.11 6.90 0.26
N PHE A 70 -0.51 8.07 0.23
CA PHE A 70 -1.73 8.26 -0.56
C PHE A 70 -1.42 8.11 -2.05
N GLY A 71 -2.29 7.42 -2.76
CA GLY A 71 -2.22 7.28 -4.21
C GLY A 71 -3.33 8.07 -4.88
N TYR A 72 -2.99 8.66 -6.01
CA TYR A 72 -3.90 9.46 -6.83
C TYR A 72 -4.03 8.80 -8.19
N GLY A 73 -5.21 8.83 -8.78
CA GLY A 73 -5.43 8.30 -10.12
C GLY A 73 -6.78 8.70 -10.70
N THR A 74 -6.97 8.49 -12.00
CA THR A 74 -8.26 8.73 -12.67
C THR A 74 -9.27 7.62 -12.36
N SER A 75 -8.81 6.53 -11.76
CA SER A 75 -9.63 5.42 -11.30
C SER A 75 -9.18 4.92 -9.92
N LYS A 76 -10.07 4.21 -9.20
CA LYS A 76 -9.71 3.51 -7.95
C LYS A 76 -8.53 2.56 -8.14
N ARG A 77 -8.44 1.89 -9.31
CA ARG A 77 -7.37 0.96 -9.64
C ARG A 77 -6.02 1.67 -9.72
N GLU A 78 -5.94 2.77 -10.46
CA GLU A 78 -4.71 3.57 -10.56
C GLU A 78 -4.30 4.16 -9.21
N ALA A 79 -5.26 4.71 -8.46
CA ALA A 79 -4.98 5.25 -7.13
C ALA A 79 -4.42 4.17 -6.20
N LYS A 80 -4.99 2.95 -6.21
CA LYS A 80 -4.47 1.82 -5.42
C LYS A 80 -3.06 1.42 -5.88
N GLU A 81 -2.84 1.34 -7.18
CA GLU A 81 -1.54 0.96 -7.73
C GLU A 81 -0.44 1.92 -7.29
N GLU A 82 -0.72 3.22 -7.28
CA GLU A 82 0.21 4.24 -6.81
C GLU A 82 0.51 4.12 -5.30
N VAL A 83 -0.50 3.81 -4.46
CA VAL A 83 -0.27 3.48 -3.04
C VAL A 83 0.68 2.29 -2.92
N CYS A 84 0.40 1.20 -3.63
CA CYS A 84 1.19 -0.02 -3.55
C CYS A 84 2.63 0.20 -4.04
N ARG A 85 2.83 0.99 -5.09
CA ARG A 85 4.17 1.40 -5.55
C ARG A 85 4.94 2.13 -4.46
N LYS A 86 4.31 3.09 -3.77
CA LYS A 86 4.93 3.84 -2.68
C LYS A 86 5.28 2.95 -1.49
N MET A 87 4.39 2.03 -1.09
CA MET A 87 4.66 1.06 -0.03
C MET A 87 5.85 0.16 -0.40
N ALA A 88 5.82 -0.43 -1.60
CA ALA A 88 6.90 -1.29 -2.11
C ALA A 88 8.27 -0.58 -2.15
N SER A 89 8.27 0.72 -2.44
CA SER A 89 9.48 1.54 -2.52
C SER A 89 9.95 2.11 -1.17
N SER A 90 9.19 1.91 -0.10
CA SER A 90 9.43 2.57 1.19
C SER A 90 10.51 1.93 2.05
N GLY A 91 10.86 0.67 1.76
CA GLY A 91 11.75 -0.14 2.59
C GLY A 91 11.09 -0.74 3.84
N ASN A 92 9.83 -0.41 4.13
CA ASN A 92 9.14 -0.84 5.37
C ASN A 92 8.30 -2.12 5.22
N CYS A 93 8.15 -2.63 4.00
CA CYS A 93 7.56 -3.94 3.76
C CYS A 93 8.59 -5.03 4.07
N VAL A 94 8.47 -5.68 5.23
CA VAL A 94 9.39 -6.71 5.72
C VAL A 94 8.68 -8.07 5.91
N VAL A 95 9.45 -9.15 5.92
CA VAL A 95 9.02 -10.52 6.23
C VAL A 95 9.50 -10.95 7.61
N GLY A 96 8.76 -11.88 8.22
CA GLY A 96 9.17 -12.50 9.48
C GLY A 96 8.97 -11.57 10.68
N LEU A 97 7.79 -10.95 10.77
CA LEU A 97 7.42 -10.15 11.94
C LEU A 97 7.64 -10.98 13.20
N THR A 98 8.62 -10.59 14.00
CA THR A 98 8.64 -10.98 15.40
C THR A 98 7.53 -10.15 16.02
N SER A 99 6.41 -10.79 16.36
CA SER A 99 5.37 -10.14 17.16
C SER A 99 6.04 -9.42 18.33
N ILE A 100 5.88 -8.10 18.41
CA ILE A 100 6.29 -7.30 19.56
C ILE A 100 5.25 -7.51 20.66
#